data_AF-A0A2A2K320-F1
#
_entry.id   AF-A0A2A2K320-F1
#
_cell.length_a   1.000
_cell.length_b   1.000
_cell.length_c   1.000
_cell.angle_alpha   90.00
_cell.angle_beta   90.00
_cell.angle_gamma   90.00
#
_symmetry.space_group_name_H-M   'P 1'
#
loop_
_entity.id
_entity.type
_entity.pdbx_description
1 polymer ?
#
loop_
_entity_poly.entity_id
_entity_poly.type
_entity_poly.pdbx_seq_one_letter_code
_entity_poly.pdbx_strand_id
1 'polypeptide(L)'
;MLLGMAALDGPGLLLSTDADSVPGADWLQAMIAGCRAADIVAGRVVRTVTRPNPVQDRIEAYFETLHALRRAIDPVAWEATETHHHASSANLGMSVDTYRTLGGFLPMSNGEDGRLLDDAGRAGLRVRRDGASLVYTSDRRVGRVPHGFAGSLRTLDREDESVEVAHPRDVLWQYCRHADARVAFATGDFSALAPAIGLTDDHVLGVARDCANAEAFAMCVVPTPPSGMRRVALAVAEAEVSALCTSQPIGRRAA
;
A
#
# COMPACT_ATOMS: atom_id res chain seq x y z
N MET A 1 -7.95 -6.82 -15.99
CA MET A 1 -6.72 -6.68 -16.81
C MET A 1 -6.59 -7.73 -17.91
N LEU A 2 -7.05 -8.98 -17.73
CA LEU A 2 -7.03 -10.02 -18.80
C LEU A 2 -7.67 -9.58 -20.13
N LEU A 3 -8.84 -8.93 -20.09
CA LEU A 3 -9.48 -8.38 -21.30
C LEU A 3 -8.61 -7.33 -22.01
N GLY A 4 -7.93 -6.47 -21.24
CA GLY A 4 -7.03 -5.45 -21.77
C GLY A 4 -5.80 -6.08 -22.44
N MET A 5 -5.24 -7.13 -21.85
CA MET A 5 -4.15 -7.90 -22.47
C MET A 5 -4.58 -8.55 -23.78
N ALA A 6 -5.76 -9.17 -23.79
CA ALA A 6 -6.30 -9.80 -25.00
C ALA A 6 -6.58 -8.78 -26.11
N ALA A 7 -7.00 -7.57 -25.75
CA ALA A 7 -7.25 -6.48 -26.70
C ALA A 7 -5.96 -5.85 -27.26
N LEU A 8 -4.90 -5.77 -26.46
CA LEU A 8 -3.60 -5.24 -26.90
C LEU A 8 -2.86 -6.19 -27.84
N ASP A 9 -3.01 -7.50 -27.65
CA ASP A 9 -2.34 -8.56 -28.43
C ASP A 9 -0.82 -8.31 -28.64
N GLY A 10 -0.13 -7.86 -27.59
CA GLY A 10 1.26 -7.42 -27.68
C GLY A 10 1.77 -6.71 -26.43
N PRO A 11 2.95 -6.06 -26.52
CA PRO A 11 3.46 -5.21 -25.44
C PRO A 11 2.59 -3.97 -25.27
N GLY A 12 2.51 -3.46 -24.04
CA GLY A 12 1.73 -2.25 -23.76
C GLY A 12 1.57 -2.00 -22.27
N LEU A 13 0.84 -0.93 -21.95
CA LEU A 13 0.45 -0.60 -20.58
C LEU A 13 -0.99 -1.03 -20.34
N LEU A 14 -1.21 -1.69 -19.21
CA LEU A 14 -2.51 -1.99 -18.66
C LEU A 14 -2.81 -0.95 -17.58
N LEU A 15 -3.82 -0.13 -17.84
CA LEU A 15 -4.37 0.81 -16.87
C LEU A 15 -5.76 0.33 -16.46
N SER A 16 -6.09 0.47 -15.19
CA SER A 16 -7.35 -0.02 -14.63
C SER A 16 -8.12 1.10 -13.95
N THR A 17 -9.43 1.09 -14.15
CA THR A 17 -10.37 1.90 -13.40
C THR A 17 -11.70 1.19 -13.25
N ASP A 18 -12.40 1.49 -12.15
CA ASP A 18 -13.72 0.91 -11.88
C ASP A 18 -14.82 1.63 -12.65
N ALA A 19 -15.94 0.94 -12.88
CA ALA A 19 -17.07 1.47 -13.64
C ALA A 19 -17.76 2.69 -13.00
N ASP A 20 -17.54 2.93 -11.71
CA ASP A 20 -17.99 4.11 -10.97
C ASP A 20 -16.85 5.02 -10.52
N SER A 21 -15.67 4.82 -11.09
CA SER A 21 -14.55 5.72 -10.93
C SER A 21 -14.52 6.71 -12.09
N VAL A 22 -14.30 7.99 -11.76
CA VAL A 22 -14.08 9.06 -12.73
C VAL A 22 -12.63 9.50 -12.64
N PRO A 23 -11.80 9.24 -13.66
CA PRO A 23 -10.43 9.73 -13.70
C PRO A 23 -10.35 11.25 -13.68
N GLY A 24 -9.34 11.80 -13.01
CA GLY A 24 -8.99 13.21 -13.13
C GLY A 24 -8.55 13.57 -14.56
N ALA A 25 -8.57 14.86 -14.91
CA ALA A 25 -8.28 15.33 -16.27
C ALA A 25 -6.90 14.89 -16.79
N ASP A 26 -5.89 14.86 -15.91
CA ASP A 26 -4.51 14.50 -16.25
C ASP A 26 -4.15 13.04 -15.88
N TRP A 27 -5.16 12.22 -15.52
CA TRP A 27 -4.94 10.88 -15.00
C TRP A 27 -4.11 9.99 -15.93
N LEU A 28 -4.40 10.02 -17.23
CA LEU A 28 -3.71 9.19 -18.21
C LEU A 28 -2.22 9.59 -18.33
N GLN A 29 -1.94 10.89 -18.35
CA GLN A 29 -0.61 11.45 -18.43
C GLN A 29 0.20 11.09 -17.17
N ALA A 30 -0.41 11.23 -15.99
CA ALA A 30 0.18 10.86 -14.71
C ALA A 30 0.49 9.35 -14.66
N MET A 31 -0.44 8.49 -15.07
CA MET A 31 -0.25 7.04 -15.13
C MET A 31 0.89 6.63 -16.05
N ILE A 32 0.95 7.20 -17.26
CA ILE A 32 2.02 6.93 -18.23
C ILE A 32 3.37 7.41 -17.68
N ALA A 33 3.43 8.60 -17.09
CA ALA A 33 4.65 9.12 -16.47
C ALA A 33 5.11 8.22 -15.31
N GLY A 34 4.17 7.78 -14.46
CA GLY A 34 4.45 6.85 -13.36
C GLY A 34 4.99 5.50 -13.84
N CYS A 35 4.39 4.92 -14.89
CA CYS A 35 4.82 3.64 -15.48
C CYS A 35 6.19 3.74 -16.20
N ARG A 36 6.67 4.95 -16.50
CA ARG A 36 8.06 5.16 -16.97
C ARG A 36 9.05 5.24 -15.80
N ALA A 37 8.60 5.70 -14.63
CA ALA A 37 9.42 5.85 -13.45
C ALA A 37 9.51 4.57 -12.60
N ALA A 38 8.55 3.65 -12.74
CA ALA A 38 8.41 2.46 -11.90
C ALA A 38 7.72 1.32 -12.65
N ASP A 39 7.77 0.13 -12.08
CA ASP A 39 7.31 -1.10 -12.76
C ASP A 39 5.79 -1.30 -12.61
N ILE A 40 5.23 -0.76 -11.51
CA ILE A 40 3.81 -0.71 -11.22
C ILE A 40 3.46 0.61 -10.51
N VAL A 41 2.34 1.20 -10.91
CA VAL A 41 1.76 2.42 -10.34
C VAL A 41 0.48 2.05 -9.59
N ALA A 42 0.43 2.41 -8.31
CA ALA A 42 -0.81 2.50 -7.55
C ALA A 42 -1.20 3.98 -7.48
N GLY A 43 -2.29 4.34 -8.15
CA GLY A 43 -2.80 5.69 -8.16
C GLY A 43 -3.72 5.98 -6.98
N ARG A 44 -3.95 7.28 -6.73
CA ARG A 44 -4.80 7.75 -5.63
C ARG A 44 -6.27 7.55 -5.96
N VAL A 45 -7.01 6.97 -5.02
CA VAL A 45 -8.46 6.87 -5.08
C VAL A 45 -9.05 7.85 -4.08
N VAL A 46 -9.95 8.73 -4.51
CA VAL A 46 -10.67 9.65 -3.63
C VAL A 46 -12.14 9.30 -3.66
N ARG A 47 -12.74 9.13 -2.49
CA ARG A 47 -14.18 8.92 -2.39
C ARG A 47 -14.93 10.18 -2.79
N THR A 48 -15.88 10.06 -3.71
CA THR A 48 -16.90 11.09 -3.92
C THR A 48 -17.88 11.08 -2.75
N VAL A 49 -17.96 12.18 -2.01
CA VAL A 49 -18.84 12.28 -0.84
C VAL A 49 -20.23 12.72 -1.28
N THR A 50 -21.17 11.78 -1.40
CA THR A 50 -22.59 12.11 -1.60
C THR A 50 -23.38 12.08 -0.29
N ARG A 51 -22.92 11.28 0.68
CA ARG A 51 -23.45 11.22 2.04
C ARG A 51 -22.29 11.31 3.04
N PRO A 52 -22.28 12.31 3.95
CA PRO A 52 -21.31 12.37 5.03
C PRO A 52 -21.32 11.09 5.87
N ASN A 53 -20.13 10.56 6.18
CA ASN A 53 -19.96 9.45 7.11
C ASN A 53 -18.72 9.74 7.98
N PRO A 54 -18.91 10.27 9.20
CA PRO A 54 -17.79 10.66 10.06
C PRO A 54 -16.83 9.53 10.42
N VAL A 55 -17.32 8.28 10.47
CA VAL A 55 -16.47 7.11 10.75
C VAL A 55 -15.56 6.82 9.56
N GLN A 56 -16.09 6.88 8.33
CA GLN A 56 -15.30 6.73 7.12
C GLN A 56 -14.25 7.86 6.98
N ASP A 57 -14.64 9.10 7.24
CA ASP A 57 -13.71 10.25 7.20
C ASP A 57 -12.54 10.06 8.19
N ARG A 58 -12.83 9.53 9.39
CA ARG A 58 -11.82 9.17 10.39
C ARG A 58 -10.88 8.06 9.94
N ILE A 59 -11.41 6.99 9.34
CA ILE A 59 -10.61 5.88 8.81
C ILE A 59 -9.63 6.38 7.73
N GLU A 60 -10.13 7.18 6.79
CA GLU A 60 -9.33 7.74 5.70
C GLU A 60 -8.20 8.64 6.27
N ALA A 61 -8.53 9.55 7.17
CA ALA A 61 -7.55 10.43 7.82
C ALA A 61 -6.49 9.64 8.63
N TYR A 62 -6.93 8.58 9.32
CA TYR A 62 -6.04 7.70 10.09
C TYR A 62 -5.00 7.02 9.19
N PHE A 63 -5.42 6.40 8.09
CA PHE A 63 -4.49 5.71 7.19
C PHE A 63 -3.60 6.67 6.39
N GLU A 64 -4.07 7.87 6.04
CA GLU A 64 -3.22 8.93 5.48
C GLU A 64 -2.10 9.32 6.45
N THR A 65 -2.44 9.52 7.72
CA THR A 65 -1.44 9.87 8.76
C THR A 65 -0.45 8.73 8.98
N LEU A 66 -0.94 7.48 9.04
CA LEU A 66 -0.09 6.30 9.22
C LEU A 66 0.87 6.08 8.04
N HIS A 67 0.43 6.38 6.81
CA HIS A 67 1.28 6.32 5.62
C HIS A 67 2.31 7.45 5.59
N ALA A 68 1.94 8.67 5.99
CA ALA A 68 2.90 9.75 6.14
C ALA A 68 4.01 9.39 7.14
N LEU A 69 3.67 8.77 8.27
CA LEU A 69 4.64 8.23 9.23
C LEU A 69 5.52 7.15 8.58
N ARG A 70 4.94 6.20 7.83
CA ARG A 70 5.69 5.16 7.11
C ARG A 70 6.76 5.76 6.21
N ARG A 71 6.42 6.76 5.40
CA ARG A 71 7.34 7.37 4.42
C ARG A 71 8.34 8.33 5.06
N ALA A 72 8.03 8.89 6.22
CA ALA A 72 9.00 9.63 7.03
C ALA A 72 10.08 8.71 7.63
N ILE A 73 9.69 7.50 8.08
CA ILE A 73 10.61 6.48 8.61
C ILE A 73 11.42 5.81 7.49
N ASP A 74 10.74 5.49 6.39
CA ASP A 74 11.25 4.67 5.30
C ASP A 74 10.95 5.35 3.94
N PRO A 75 11.74 6.35 3.53
CA PRO A 75 11.56 7.02 2.24
C PRO A 75 11.88 6.07 1.08
N VAL A 76 11.03 6.07 0.06
CA VAL A 76 11.21 5.22 -1.12
C VAL A 76 11.39 6.08 -2.37
N ALA A 77 12.56 5.94 -3.01
CA ALA A 77 13.02 6.86 -4.05
C ALA A 77 12.19 6.83 -5.35
N TRP A 78 11.44 5.76 -5.61
CA TRP A 78 10.60 5.61 -6.80
C TRP A 78 9.13 6.00 -6.58
N GLU A 79 8.74 6.38 -5.36
CA GLU A 79 7.41 6.95 -5.10
C GLU A 79 7.31 8.39 -5.65
N ALA A 80 6.07 8.88 -5.79
CA ALA A 80 5.82 10.27 -6.15
C ALA A 80 6.09 11.22 -4.97
N THR A 81 6.23 12.50 -5.27
CA THR A 81 6.35 13.55 -4.24
C THR A 81 5.13 13.58 -3.33
N GLU A 82 3.94 13.46 -3.91
CA GLU A 82 2.70 13.23 -3.19
C GLU A 82 2.34 11.75 -3.30
N THR A 83 2.26 11.07 -2.16
CA THR A 83 2.04 9.62 -2.03
C THR A 83 0.82 9.37 -1.14
N HIS A 84 0.30 8.15 -1.13
CA HIS A 84 -0.92 7.77 -0.42
C HIS A 84 -0.88 6.29 -0.03
N HIS A 85 -1.78 5.87 0.86
CA HIS A 85 -1.84 4.49 1.35
C HIS A 85 -2.58 3.51 0.41
N HIS A 86 -3.43 4.01 -0.50
CA HIS A 86 -4.35 3.19 -1.29
C HIS A 86 -3.66 2.10 -2.12
N ALA A 87 -4.14 0.86 -1.97
CA ALA A 87 -3.95 -0.24 -2.89
C ALA A 87 -5.33 -0.61 -3.43
N SER A 88 -5.62 -0.22 -4.68
CA SER A 88 -6.94 -0.46 -5.27
C SER A 88 -6.83 -0.82 -6.73
N SER A 89 -7.46 -1.93 -7.12
CA SER A 89 -7.61 -2.31 -8.54
C SER A 89 -8.40 -1.27 -9.36
N ALA A 90 -9.10 -0.33 -8.71
CA ALA A 90 -9.75 0.81 -9.35
C ALA A 90 -8.77 1.86 -9.88
N ASN A 91 -7.46 1.74 -9.62
CA ASN A 91 -6.47 2.71 -10.07
C ASN A 91 -5.04 2.15 -10.12
N LEU A 92 -4.81 1.07 -10.89
CA LEU A 92 -3.46 0.52 -11.12
C LEU A 92 -3.00 0.73 -12.57
N GLY A 93 -1.70 0.94 -12.74
CA GLY A 93 -1.01 0.97 -14.04
C GLY A 93 0.24 0.10 -14.04
N MET A 94 0.45 -0.73 -15.06
CA MET A 94 1.70 -1.51 -15.23
C MET A 94 1.85 -2.00 -16.67
N SER A 95 3.02 -2.53 -17.03
CA SER A 95 3.18 -3.18 -18.32
C SER A 95 2.49 -4.55 -18.37
N VAL A 96 2.16 -5.00 -19.59
CA VAL A 96 1.66 -6.38 -19.82
C VAL A 96 2.64 -7.42 -19.28
N ASP A 97 3.95 -7.20 -19.43
CA ASP A 97 4.97 -8.14 -18.99
C ASP A 97 5.12 -8.15 -17.46
N THR A 98 5.00 -7.00 -16.81
CA THR A 98 4.91 -6.89 -15.34
C THR A 98 3.72 -7.72 -14.84
N TYR A 99 2.54 -7.55 -15.43
CA TYR A 99 1.34 -8.27 -15.02
C TYR A 99 1.47 -9.79 -15.21
N ARG A 100 2.09 -10.24 -16.32
CA ARG A 100 2.38 -11.67 -16.56
C ARG A 100 3.38 -12.22 -15.56
N THR A 101 4.45 -11.48 -15.28
CA THR A 101 5.50 -11.88 -14.33
C THR A 101 4.93 -12.11 -12.93
N LEU A 102 3.95 -11.29 -12.53
CA LEU A 102 3.25 -11.42 -11.25
C LEU A 102 2.16 -12.50 -11.24
N GLY A 103 1.88 -13.15 -12.38
CA GLY A 103 0.80 -14.15 -12.48
C GLY A 103 -0.62 -13.55 -12.48
N GLY A 104 -0.74 -12.23 -12.57
CA GLY A 104 -2.01 -11.51 -12.55
C GLY A 104 -2.70 -11.48 -11.18
N PHE A 105 -4.00 -11.17 -11.17
CA PHE A 105 -4.78 -11.16 -9.93
C PHE A 105 -5.09 -12.59 -9.48
N LEU A 106 -4.78 -12.90 -8.22
CA LEU A 106 -5.19 -14.17 -7.62
C LEU A 106 -6.71 -14.21 -7.41
N PRO A 107 -7.36 -15.38 -7.56
CA PRO A 107 -8.79 -15.54 -7.36
C PRO A 107 -9.15 -15.52 -5.86
N MET A 108 -9.09 -14.33 -5.26
CA MET A 108 -9.39 -14.08 -3.85
C MET A 108 -10.79 -13.47 -3.70
N SER A 109 -11.41 -13.64 -2.54
CA SER A 109 -12.73 -13.04 -2.24
C SER A 109 -12.63 -11.53 -1.95
N ASN A 110 -11.47 -11.06 -1.49
CA ASN A 110 -11.09 -9.67 -1.31
C ASN A 110 -9.55 -9.56 -1.19
N GLY A 111 -9.02 -8.34 -1.40
CA GLY A 111 -7.62 -8.00 -1.14
C GLY A 111 -6.63 -8.49 -2.20
N GLU A 112 -7.12 -8.84 -3.39
CA GLU A 112 -6.30 -9.29 -4.52
C GLU A 112 -5.36 -8.18 -5.05
N ASP A 113 -5.76 -6.92 -4.91
CA ASP A 113 -5.00 -5.74 -5.28
C ASP A 113 -3.83 -5.48 -4.33
N GLY A 114 -4.08 -5.47 -3.02
CA GLY A 114 -3.04 -5.42 -2.00
C GLY A 114 -2.04 -6.56 -2.16
N ARG A 115 -2.55 -7.78 -2.42
CA ARG A 115 -1.71 -8.95 -2.65
C ARG A 115 -0.83 -8.79 -3.89
N LEU A 116 -1.36 -8.27 -5.00
CA LEU A 116 -0.58 -8.04 -6.22
C LEU A 116 0.56 -7.03 -5.98
N LEU A 117 0.31 -5.96 -5.22
CA LEU A 117 1.35 -4.98 -4.87
C LEU A 117 2.41 -5.56 -3.92
N ASP A 118 2.00 -6.38 -2.96
CA ASP A 118 2.93 -7.07 -2.06
C ASP A 118 3.81 -8.08 -2.81
N ASP A 119 3.22 -8.86 -3.73
CA ASP A 119 3.96 -9.79 -4.58
C ASP A 119 4.94 -9.05 -5.51
N ALA A 120 4.56 -7.86 -6.01
CA ALA A 120 5.46 -6.99 -6.76
C ALA A 120 6.65 -6.53 -5.92
N GLY A 121 6.42 -6.09 -4.69
CA GLY A 121 7.48 -5.72 -3.75
C GLY A 121 8.41 -6.90 -3.43
N ARG A 122 7.87 -8.09 -3.16
CA ARG A 122 8.64 -9.33 -2.92
C ARG A 122 9.47 -9.77 -4.12
N ALA A 123 8.98 -9.52 -5.33
CA ALA A 123 9.72 -9.75 -6.57
C ALA A 123 10.80 -8.67 -6.83
N GLY A 124 10.88 -7.63 -5.99
CA GLY A 124 11.83 -6.52 -6.13
C GLY A 124 11.42 -5.49 -7.17
N LEU A 125 10.15 -5.48 -7.59
CA LEU A 125 9.63 -4.48 -8.52
C LEU A 125 9.37 -3.16 -7.80
N ARG A 126 9.59 -2.05 -8.50
CA ARG A 126 9.34 -0.71 -7.99
C ARG A 126 7.84 -0.45 -8.00
N VAL A 127 7.23 -0.54 -6.82
CA VAL A 127 5.85 -0.13 -6.58
C VAL A 127 5.81 1.37 -6.30
N ARG A 128 5.33 2.15 -7.27
CA ARG A 128 5.16 3.59 -7.14
C ARG A 128 3.75 3.91 -6.69
N ARG A 129 3.62 4.56 -5.53
CA ARG A 129 2.38 5.23 -5.15
C ARG A 129 2.40 6.65 -5.69
N ASP A 130 1.39 7.01 -6.47
CA ASP A 130 1.38 8.24 -7.27
C ASP A 130 0.11 9.06 -7.02
N GLY A 131 0.27 10.14 -6.26
CA GLY A 131 -0.82 11.06 -5.90
C GLY A 131 -1.43 11.81 -7.08
N ALA A 132 -0.68 12.03 -8.16
CA ALA A 132 -1.18 12.73 -9.35
C ALA A 132 -2.04 11.82 -10.24
N SER A 133 -1.84 10.50 -10.15
CA SER A 133 -2.66 9.51 -10.82
C SER A 133 -4.00 9.34 -10.07
N LEU A 134 -4.91 10.31 -10.22
CA LEU A 134 -6.11 10.44 -9.39
C LEU A 134 -7.39 9.90 -10.06
N VAL A 135 -8.19 9.15 -9.32
CA VAL A 135 -9.58 8.82 -9.67
C VAL A 135 -10.54 9.16 -8.52
N TYR A 136 -11.78 9.50 -8.86
CA TYR A 136 -12.87 9.71 -7.90
C TYR A 136 -13.84 8.54 -7.95
N THR A 137 -14.02 7.82 -6.85
CA THR A 137 -14.87 6.62 -6.79
C THR A 137 -16.13 6.89 -5.97
N SER A 138 -17.28 6.42 -6.45
CA SER A 138 -18.56 6.65 -5.78
C SER A 138 -18.60 6.05 -4.35
N ASP A 139 -19.28 6.72 -3.43
CA ASP A 139 -19.59 6.19 -2.10
C ASP A 139 -20.88 5.34 -2.08
N ARG A 140 -21.23 4.70 -3.20
CA ARG A 140 -22.45 3.89 -3.29
C ARG A 140 -22.45 2.76 -2.27
N ARG A 141 -23.61 2.45 -1.70
CA ARG A 141 -23.80 1.29 -0.81
C ARG A 141 -24.28 0.04 -1.54
N VAL A 142 -24.69 0.14 -2.80
CA VAL A 142 -25.10 -1.01 -3.61
C VAL A 142 -23.95 -1.39 -4.53
N GLY A 143 -23.40 -2.60 -4.34
CA GLY A 143 -22.29 -3.11 -5.12
C GLY A 143 -22.47 -4.61 -5.40
N ARG A 144 -21.77 -5.10 -6.44
CA ARG A 144 -21.86 -6.50 -6.88
C ARG A 144 -21.11 -7.47 -5.95
N VAL A 145 -20.11 -6.98 -5.23
CA VAL A 145 -19.26 -7.79 -4.35
C VAL A 145 -19.65 -7.53 -2.88
N PRO A 146 -19.89 -8.58 -2.07
CA PRO A 146 -20.25 -8.43 -0.66
C PRO A 146 -19.19 -7.72 0.18
N HIS A 147 -17.90 -7.97 -0.10
CA HIS A 147 -16.75 -7.51 0.68
C HIS A 147 -15.91 -6.42 -0.02
N GLY A 148 -16.48 -5.73 -1.02
CA GLY A 148 -15.84 -4.57 -1.65
C GLY A 148 -16.14 -3.26 -0.88
N PHE A 149 -15.67 -2.12 -1.42
CA PHE A 149 -15.84 -0.80 -0.79
C PHE A 149 -17.29 -0.48 -0.38
N ALA A 150 -18.25 -0.74 -1.27
CA ALA A 150 -19.68 -0.57 -0.96
C ALA A 150 -20.15 -1.44 0.21
N GLY A 151 -19.58 -2.64 0.38
CA GLY A 151 -19.83 -3.53 1.51
C GLY A 151 -19.30 -2.96 2.81
N SER A 152 -18.06 -2.46 2.80
CA SER A 152 -17.47 -1.77 3.96
C SER A 152 -18.31 -0.57 4.38
N LEU A 153 -18.75 0.27 3.44
CA LEU A 153 -19.63 1.41 3.73
C LEU A 153 -20.98 0.97 4.35
N ARG A 154 -21.57 -0.14 3.87
CA ARG A 154 -22.81 -0.69 4.50
C ARG A 154 -22.57 -1.17 5.92
N THR A 155 -21.41 -1.75 6.21
CA THR A 155 -21.06 -2.15 7.59
C THR A 155 -20.90 -0.93 8.48
N LEU A 156 -20.23 0.12 8.00
CA LEU A 156 -20.09 1.38 8.74
C LEU A 156 -21.43 2.08 8.99
N ASP A 157 -22.37 2.00 8.05
CA ASP A 157 -23.72 2.58 8.20
C ASP A 157 -24.58 1.85 9.27
N ARG A 158 -24.18 0.66 9.77
CA ARG A 158 -24.94 -0.10 10.78
C ARG A 158 -24.65 0.30 12.23
N GLU A 159 -23.68 1.18 12.48
CA GLU A 159 -23.30 1.78 13.79
C GLU A 159 -22.96 0.82 14.96
N ASP A 160 -23.20 -0.49 14.83
CA ASP A 160 -23.12 -1.48 15.93
C ASP A 160 -21.73 -2.12 16.12
N GLU A 161 -20.78 -1.89 15.21
CA GLU A 161 -19.43 -2.47 15.28
C GLU A 161 -18.35 -1.40 15.42
N SER A 162 -17.52 -1.53 16.45
CA SER A 162 -16.31 -0.72 16.56
C SER A 162 -15.34 -1.12 15.46
N VAL A 163 -14.98 -0.19 14.59
CA VAL A 163 -13.94 -0.38 13.59
C VAL A 163 -12.63 -0.70 14.30
N GLU A 164 -12.09 -1.88 14.03
CA GLU A 164 -10.79 -2.30 14.56
C GLU A 164 -9.71 -2.24 13.49
N VAL A 165 -8.55 -1.71 13.88
CA VAL A 165 -7.36 -1.60 13.04
C VAL A 165 -6.16 -2.22 13.74
N ALA A 166 -5.11 -2.49 12.97
CA ALA A 166 -3.82 -2.89 13.52
C ALA A 166 -3.27 -1.81 14.47
N HIS A 167 -2.70 -2.22 15.60
CA HIS A 167 -2.15 -1.32 16.60
C HIS A 167 -0.99 -0.50 15.99
N PRO A 168 -1.02 0.85 16.02
CA PRO A 168 -0.05 1.69 15.31
C PRO A 168 1.41 1.40 15.64
N ARG A 169 1.74 1.16 16.91
CA ARG A 169 3.10 0.79 17.33
C ARG A 169 3.62 -0.51 16.71
N ASP A 170 2.74 -1.49 16.51
CA ASP A 170 3.11 -2.78 15.91
C ASP A 170 3.38 -2.59 14.41
N VAL A 171 2.55 -1.76 13.75
CA VAL A 171 2.73 -1.36 12.35
C VAL A 171 4.02 -0.54 12.17
N LEU A 172 4.29 0.43 13.05
CA LEU A 172 5.51 1.24 13.02
C LEU A 172 6.76 0.40 13.27
N TRP A 173 6.70 -0.59 14.16
CA TRP A 173 7.80 -1.54 14.33
C TRP A 173 8.14 -2.17 12.98
N GLN A 174 7.14 -2.62 12.22
CA GLN A 174 7.35 -3.23 10.92
C GLN A 174 7.92 -2.24 9.89
N TYR A 175 7.45 -1.00 9.89
CA TYR A 175 8.00 0.07 9.05
C TYR A 175 9.48 0.33 9.33
N CYS A 176 9.86 0.43 10.60
CA CYS A 176 11.26 0.58 10.98
C CYS A 176 12.09 -0.63 10.55
N ARG A 177 11.58 -1.86 10.74
CA ARG A 177 12.31 -3.07 10.32
C ARG A 177 12.46 -3.18 8.82
N HIS A 178 11.49 -2.72 8.03
CA HIS A 178 11.65 -2.63 6.58
C HIS A 178 12.76 -1.63 6.20
N ALA A 179 12.83 -0.46 6.83
CA ALA A 179 13.90 0.50 6.60
C ALA A 179 15.28 -0.09 6.98
N ASP A 180 15.38 -0.68 8.17
CA ASP A 180 16.60 -1.33 8.66
C ASP A 180 17.04 -2.45 7.71
N ALA A 181 16.11 -3.24 7.19
CA ALA A 181 16.40 -4.32 6.24
C ALA A 181 16.95 -3.78 4.91
N ARG A 182 16.39 -2.70 4.37
CA ARG A 182 16.92 -2.07 3.14
C ARG A 182 18.34 -1.54 3.35
N VAL A 183 18.60 -0.90 4.49
CA VAL A 183 19.93 -0.41 4.84
C VAL A 183 20.92 -1.57 4.99
N ALA A 184 20.57 -2.60 5.76
CA ALA A 184 21.39 -3.79 5.97
C ALA A 184 21.75 -4.49 4.66
N PHE A 185 20.78 -4.63 3.75
CA PHE A 185 21.04 -5.19 2.42
C PHE A 185 22.00 -4.33 1.60
N ALA A 186 21.83 -3.00 1.63
CA ALA A 186 22.68 -2.09 0.88
C ALA A 186 24.12 -2.03 1.40
N THR A 187 24.32 -2.19 2.71
CA THR A 187 25.65 -2.19 3.34
C THR A 187 26.29 -3.58 3.40
N GLY A 188 25.49 -4.65 3.29
CA GLY A 188 25.91 -6.02 3.53
C GLY A 188 26.10 -6.36 5.01
N ASP A 189 25.65 -5.50 5.92
CA ASP A 189 25.75 -5.69 7.37
C ASP A 189 24.38 -6.01 7.98
N PHE A 190 24.19 -7.27 8.35
CA PHE A 190 22.95 -7.79 8.92
C PHE A 190 22.99 -7.96 10.44
N SER A 191 24.11 -7.64 11.09
CA SER A 191 24.38 -7.97 12.49
C SER A 191 23.35 -7.37 13.47
N ALA A 192 22.87 -6.16 13.19
CA ALA A 192 21.82 -5.52 13.98
C ALA A 192 20.40 -5.96 13.56
N LEU A 193 20.20 -6.36 12.30
CA LEU A 193 18.88 -6.68 11.76
C LEU A 193 18.36 -8.01 12.30
N ALA A 194 19.17 -9.08 12.21
CA ALA A 194 18.77 -10.43 12.57
C ALA A 194 18.16 -10.54 13.99
N PRO A 195 18.83 -10.07 15.07
CA PRO A 195 18.24 -10.08 16.40
C PRO A 195 17.02 -9.16 16.51
N ALA A 196 16.98 -8.02 15.80
CA ALA A 196 15.86 -7.09 15.84
C ALA A 196 14.56 -7.65 15.25
N ILE A 197 14.65 -8.61 14.32
CA ILE A 197 13.51 -9.31 13.73
C ILE A 197 13.33 -10.74 14.27
N GLY A 198 14.15 -11.16 15.23
CA GLY A 198 14.05 -12.47 15.88
C GLY A 198 14.44 -13.65 14.97
N LEU A 199 15.35 -13.43 14.02
CA LEU A 199 15.85 -14.46 13.10
C LEU A 199 17.35 -14.70 13.33
N THR A 200 17.87 -15.82 12.84
CA THR A 200 19.31 -16.11 12.87
C THR A 200 20.03 -15.43 11.71
N ASP A 201 21.32 -15.13 11.89
CA ASP A 201 22.15 -14.56 10.82
C ASP A 201 22.13 -15.43 9.56
N ASP A 202 22.23 -16.75 9.70
CA ASP A 202 22.17 -17.70 8.59
C ASP A 202 20.85 -17.61 7.80
N HIS A 203 19.72 -17.43 8.50
CA HIS A 203 18.42 -17.29 7.84
C HIS A 203 18.34 -15.97 7.07
N VAL A 204 18.76 -14.87 7.71
CA VAL A 204 18.77 -13.54 7.06
C VAL A 204 19.68 -13.54 5.83
N LEU A 205 20.88 -14.13 5.93
CA LEU A 205 21.80 -14.28 4.81
C LEU A 205 21.22 -15.17 3.70
N GLY A 206 20.50 -16.23 4.05
CA GLY A 206 19.78 -17.07 3.09
C GLY A 206 18.76 -16.26 2.29
N VAL A 207 17.87 -15.54 2.97
CA VAL A 207 16.87 -14.69 2.32
C VAL A 207 17.52 -13.60 1.47
N ALA A 208 18.59 -12.98 1.95
CA ALA A 208 19.33 -11.95 1.20
C ALA A 208 19.89 -12.49 -0.13
N ARG A 209 20.40 -13.73 -0.14
CA ARG A 209 20.93 -14.36 -1.38
C ARG A 209 19.85 -14.63 -2.43
N ASP A 210 18.63 -14.91 -1.99
CA ASP A 210 17.50 -15.22 -2.87
C ASP A 210 16.77 -13.96 -3.37
N CYS A 211 17.05 -12.79 -2.79
CA CYS A 211 16.39 -11.54 -3.13
C CYS A 211 17.17 -10.74 -4.18
N ALA A 212 16.45 -10.26 -5.21
CA ALA A 212 17.06 -9.52 -6.31
C ALA A 212 17.59 -8.12 -5.91
N ASN A 213 17.02 -7.51 -4.87
CA ASN A 213 17.39 -6.19 -4.38
C ASN A 213 16.91 -5.95 -2.94
N ALA A 214 17.23 -4.77 -2.40
CA ALA A 214 16.87 -4.36 -1.04
C ALA A 214 15.35 -4.31 -0.80
N GLU A 215 14.53 -4.00 -1.82
CA GLU A 215 13.07 -4.00 -1.70
C GLU A 215 12.54 -5.41 -1.49
N ALA A 216 12.93 -6.33 -2.37
CA ALA A 216 12.59 -7.75 -2.26
C ALA A 216 13.00 -8.30 -0.89
N PHE A 217 14.24 -8.01 -0.47
CA PHE A 217 14.75 -8.45 0.81
C PHE A 217 13.93 -7.92 1.99
N ALA A 218 13.66 -6.61 2.04
CA ALA A 218 12.87 -6.03 3.12
C ALA A 218 11.46 -6.64 3.18
N MET A 219 10.81 -6.82 2.03
CA MET A 219 9.47 -7.40 1.94
C MET A 219 9.43 -8.90 2.30
N CYS A 220 10.53 -9.62 2.11
CA CYS A 220 10.63 -11.06 2.37
C CYS A 220 11.12 -11.40 3.78
N VAL A 221 12.09 -10.65 4.32
CA VAL A 221 12.78 -11.02 5.57
C VAL A 221 12.05 -10.53 6.82
N VAL A 222 11.33 -9.40 6.74
CA VAL A 222 10.71 -8.79 7.92
C VAL A 222 9.41 -9.54 8.26
N PRO A 223 9.33 -10.18 9.44
CA PRO A 223 8.13 -10.92 9.82
C PRO A 223 7.05 -9.99 10.35
N THR A 224 5.93 -10.57 10.79
CA THR A 224 5.06 -9.89 11.75
C THR A 224 5.83 -9.59 13.03
N PRO A 225 5.44 -8.56 13.81
CA PRO A 225 6.06 -8.28 15.09
C PRO A 225 6.10 -9.51 16.00
N PRO A 226 7.13 -9.68 16.84
CA PRO A 226 7.29 -10.86 17.70
C PRO A 226 6.09 -11.13 18.62
N SER A 227 5.41 -10.08 19.06
CA SER A 227 4.21 -10.16 19.90
C SER A 227 2.89 -10.30 19.11
N GLY A 228 2.99 -10.52 17.79
CA GLY A 228 1.87 -10.49 16.86
C GLY A 228 1.42 -9.07 16.49
N MET A 229 0.44 -8.99 15.59
CA MET A 229 -0.20 -7.74 15.16
C MET A 229 -1.48 -7.54 15.95
N ARG A 230 -1.43 -6.75 17.02
CA ARG A 230 -2.62 -6.52 17.87
C ARG A 230 -3.67 -5.74 17.09
N ARG A 231 -4.95 -6.03 17.36
CA ARG A 231 -6.07 -5.23 16.87
C ARG A 231 -6.62 -4.36 17.99
N VAL A 232 -6.94 -3.12 17.69
CA VAL A 232 -7.53 -2.16 18.63
C VAL A 232 -8.62 -1.35 17.93
N ALA A 233 -9.57 -0.84 18.71
CA ALA A 233 -10.57 0.09 18.19
C ALA A 233 -9.91 1.34 17.58
N LEU A 234 -10.51 1.88 16.52
CA LEU A 234 -10.02 3.05 15.78
C LEU A 234 -9.71 4.24 16.70
N ALA A 235 -10.54 4.51 17.69
CA ALA A 235 -10.33 5.59 18.65
C ALA A 235 -9.03 5.43 19.46
N VAL A 236 -8.67 4.20 19.83
CA VAL A 236 -7.40 3.90 20.52
C VAL A 236 -6.23 4.09 19.55
N ALA A 237 -6.38 3.62 18.31
CA ALA A 237 -5.34 3.77 17.29
C ALA A 237 -5.05 5.24 16.93
N GLU A 238 -6.09 6.07 16.82
CA GLU A 238 -5.96 7.51 16.57
C GLU A 238 -5.18 8.21 17.69
N ALA A 239 -5.50 7.91 18.95
CA ALA A 239 -4.79 8.46 20.11
C ALA A 239 -3.29 8.07 20.10
N GLU A 240 -2.99 6.80 19.78
CA GLU A 240 -1.62 6.31 19.67
C GLU A 240 -0.85 6.96 18.52
N VAL A 241 -1.45 7.08 17.33
CA VAL A 241 -0.83 7.78 16.19
C VAL A 241 -0.54 9.24 16.53
N SER A 242 -1.48 9.94 17.17
CA SER A 242 -1.29 11.32 17.61
C SER A 242 -0.08 11.45 18.55
N ALA A 243 0.02 10.56 19.55
CA ALA A 243 1.16 10.52 20.46
C ALA A 243 2.49 10.26 19.72
N LEU A 244 2.50 9.32 18.76
CA LEU A 244 3.68 9.02 17.95
C LEU A 244 4.16 10.25 17.16
N CYS A 245 3.24 10.94 16.47
CA CYS A 245 3.53 12.18 15.73
C CYS A 245 4.09 13.30 16.61
N THR A 246 3.69 13.39 17.89
CA THR A 246 4.26 14.38 18.82
C THR A 246 5.67 14.01 19.31
N SER A 247 5.97 12.71 19.43
CA SER A 247 7.26 12.21 19.92
C SER A 247 8.34 12.13 18.83
N GLN A 248 7.93 11.99 17.58
CA GLN A 248 8.78 12.01 16.38
C GLN A 248 8.20 13.04 15.43
N PRO A 249 8.63 14.31 15.46
CA PRO A 249 8.06 15.33 14.59
C PRO A 249 8.29 14.91 13.14
N ILE A 250 7.18 14.59 12.44
CA ILE A 250 7.18 14.45 10.99
C ILE A 250 7.66 15.80 10.47
N GLY A 251 8.82 15.80 9.81
CA GLY A 251 9.36 17.02 9.21
C GLY A 251 8.31 17.63 8.30
N ARG A 252 7.68 18.73 8.73
CA ARG A 252 6.88 19.60 7.88
C ARG A 252 7.79 20.03 6.74
N ARG A 253 7.66 19.41 5.56
CA ARG A 253 8.17 20.03 4.34
C ARG A 253 7.35 21.29 4.13
N ALA A 254 8.07 22.42 4.11
CA ALA A 254 7.52 23.74 3.85
C ALA A 254 6.79 23.77 2.50
N ALA A 255 5.83 24.70 2.42
CA ALA A 255 5.05 25.06 1.24
C ALA A 255 5.89 25.29 -0.02
#